data_AF-A0A7X3BZE1-F1
#
_entry.id   AF-A0A7X3BZE1-F1
#
_cell.length_a   1.000
_cell.length_b   1.000
_cell.length_c   1.000
_cell.angle_alpha   90.00
_cell.angle_beta   90.00
_cell.angle_gamma   90.00
#
_symmetry.space_group_name_H-M   'P 1'
#
loop_
_entity.id
_entity.type
_entity.pdbx_description
1 polymer ?
#
loop_
_entity_poly.entity_id
_entity_poly.type
_entity_poly.pdbx_seq_one_letter_code
_entity_poly.pdbx_strand_id
1 'polypeptide(L)'
;KELPELTFDIYGSGGEDSLLREIIANHQAEDYIQLKGHAELSQIYSQYEVYLTASTSEGFGLTLMEAIGSGLPLIGFDVPYGNQTFIEDGQNGYLIPSSSDHVEDQI
;
A
#
# COMPACT_ATOMS: atom_id res chain seq x y z
N LYS A 1 -0.28 -15.19 -13.59
CA LYS A 1 1.17 -15.29 -13.87
C LYS A 1 1.87 -14.92 -12.57
N GLU A 2 2.77 -15.76 -12.05
CA GLU A 2 3.52 -15.45 -10.82
C GLU A 2 4.74 -14.58 -11.13
N LEU A 3 5.16 -13.78 -10.15
CA LEU A 3 6.32 -12.89 -10.20
C LEU A 3 7.24 -13.23 -9.01
N PRO A 4 8.14 -14.22 -9.16
CA PRO A 4 8.96 -14.72 -8.05
C PRO A 4 10.01 -13.73 -7.55
N GLU A 5 10.31 -12.69 -8.32
CA GLU A 5 11.28 -11.64 -7.98
C GLU A 5 10.65 -10.46 -7.21
N LEU A 6 9.36 -10.54 -6.85
CA LEU A 6 8.70 -9.46 -6.11
C LEU A 6 9.28 -9.33 -4.70
N THR A 7 9.63 -8.10 -4.34
CA THR A 7 9.99 -7.69 -2.99
C THR A 7 9.05 -6.62 -2.47
N PHE A 8 8.81 -6.57 -1.17
CA PHE A 8 7.93 -5.61 -0.53
C PHE A 8 8.54 -5.06 0.77
N ASP A 9 8.92 -3.78 0.74
CA ASP A 9 9.42 -3.07 1.91
C ASP A 9 8.30 -2.26 2.57
N ILE A 10 8.15 -2.43 3.88
CA ILE A 10 7.16 -1.74 4.71
C ILE A 10 7.90 -0.75 5.61
N TYR A 11 7.73 0.54 5.34
CA TYR A 11 8.25 1.64 6.17
C TYR A 11 7.20 2.11 7.17
N GLY A 12 7.66 2.50 8.36
CA GLY A 12 6.82 2.95 9.46
C GLY A 12 7.10 2.21 10.76
N SER A 13 6.34 2.54 11.79
CA SER A 13 6.41 1.89 13.11
C SER A 13 5.04 1.98 13.78
N GLY A 14 4.65 0.96 14.52
CA GLY A 14 3.32 0.95 15.16
C GLY A 14 3.05 -0.33 15.96
N GLY A 15 1.85 -0.43 16.52
CA GLY A 15 1.44 -1.58 17.33
C GLY A 15 1.39 -2.91 16.56
N GLU A 16 1.22 -2.84 15.24
CA GLU A 16 1.06 -4.02 14.37
C GLU A 16 2.39 -4.67 13.97
N ASP A 17 3.55 -4.14 14.40
CA ASP A 17 4.87 -4.66 14.01
C ASP A 17 5.03 -6.16 14.32
N SER A 18 4.56 -6.58 15.50
CA SER A 18 4.59 -7.98 15.93
C SER A 18 3.72 -8.88 15.06
N LEU A 19 2.50 -8.43 14.74
CA LEU A 19 1.57 -9.17 13.88
C LEU A 19 2.15 -9.33 12.47
N LEU A 20 2.70 -8.25 11.91
CA LEU A 20 3.32 -8.28 10.58
C LEU A 20 4.52 -9.24 10.55
N ARG A 21 5.39 -9.22 11.57
CA ARG A 21 6.52 -10.17 11.68
C ARG A 21 6.04 -11.62 11.78
N GLU A 22 4.98 -11.88 12.53
CA GLU A 22 4.37 -13.21 12.63
C GLU A 22 3.83 -13.67 11.27
N ILE A 23 3.09 -12.82 10.55
CA ILE A 23 2.55 -13.14 9.23
C ILE A 23 3.68 -13.46 8.24
N ILE A 24 4.75 -12.66 8.22
CA ILE A 24 5.91 -12.86 7.34
C ILE A 24 6.57 -14.22 7.64
N ALA A 25 6.86 -14.50 8.91
CA ALA A 25 7.51 -15.76 9.32
C ALA A 25 6.64 -17.00 9.04
N ASN A 26 5.32 -16.92 9.29
CA ASN A 26 4.39 -18.02 9.02
C ASN A 26 4.34 -18.38 7.52
N HIS A 27 4.65 -17.43 6.63
CA HIS A 27 4.69 -17.63 5.19
C HIS A 27 6.10 -17.80 4.63
N GLN A 28 7.14 -17.84 5.49
CA GLN A 28 8.54 -17.94 5.07
C GLN A 28 8.93 -16.82 4.08
N ALA A 29 8.42 -15.61 4.33
CA ALA A 29 8.52 -14.48 3.42
C ALA A 29 9.65 -13.48 3.78
N GLU A 30 10.50 -13.83 4.74
CA GLU A 30 11.54 -12.93 5.29
C GLU A 30 12.54 -12.44 4.24
N ASP A 31 12.78 -13.25 3.20
CA ASP A 31 13.72 -12.92 2.13
C ASP A 31 13.20 -11.82 1.19
N TYR A 32 11.87 -11.63 1.12
CA TYR A 32 11.26 -10.72 0.16
C TYR A 32 10.23 -9.74 0.75
N ILE A 33 9.87 -9.84 2.04
CA ILE A 33 9.05 -8.84 2.74
C ILE A 33 9.80 -8.36 3.98
N GLN A 34 10.09 -7.06 4.05
CA GLN A 34 10.92 -6.49 5.13
C GLN A 34 10.25 -5.30 5.79
N LEU A 35 10.24 -5.29 7.13
CA LEU A 35 9.89 -4.11 7.93
C LEU A 35 11.12 -3.24 8.12
N LYS A 36 11.13 -2.05 7.52
CA LYS A 36 12.30 -1.14 7.45
C LYS A 36 12.34 -0.13 8.60
N GLY A 37 11.28 -0.05 9.40
CA GLY A 37 11.15 0.95 10.46
C GLY A 37 10.79 2.34 9.92
N HIS A 38 10.73 3.33 10.81
CA HIS A 38 10.54 4.73 10.44
C HIS A 38 11.81 5.32 9.78
N ALA A 39 11.65 6.01 8.66
CA ALA A 39 12.75 6.59 7.89
C ALA A 39 12.33 7.90 7.20
N GLU A 40 13.31 8.67 6.72
CA GLU A 40 13.09 9.78 5.79
C GLU A 40 12.93 9.20 4.38
N LEU A 41 11.82 9.50 3.71
CA LEU A 41 11.41 8.80 2.49
C LEU A 41 11.66 9.58 1.20
N SER A 42 12.04 10.86 1.26
CA SER A 42 12.12 11.74 0.08
C SER A 42 12.99 11.21 -1.06
N GLN A 43 14.05 10.45 -0.75
CA GLN A 43 14.94 9.81 -1.73
C GLN A 43 14.70 8.31 -1.88
N ILE A 44 13.77 7.74 -1.12
CA ILE A 44 13.51 6.30 -1.05
C ILE A 44 12.47 5.91 -2.10
N TYR A 45 11.40 6.70 -2.28
CA TYR A 45 10.33 6.37 -3.21
C TYR A 45 10.81 6.05 -4.63
N SER A 46 11.74 6.84 -5.18
CA SER A 46 12.29 6.66 -6.54
C SER A 46 13.10 5.37 -6.73
N GLN A 47 13.35 4.61 -5.67
CA GLN A 47 14.04 3.32 -5.71
C GLN A 47 13.06 2.14 -5.89
N TYR A 48 11.74 2.39 -5.82
CA TYR A 48 10.69 1.37 -5.97
C TYR A 48 9.99 1.51 -7.33
N GLU A 49 9.21 0.49 -7.69
CA GLU A 49 8.48 0.45 -8.95
C GLU A 49 6.98 0.79 -8.79
N VAL A 50 6.38 0.46 -7.65
CA VAL A 50 4.94 0.63 -7.36
C VAL A 50 4.75 0.92 -5.88
N TYR A 51 3.75 1.73 -5.53
CA TYR A 51 3.32 1.96 -4.15
C TYR A 51 1.97 1.27 -3.88
N LEU A 52 1.86 0.59 -2.73
CA LEU A 52 0.64 -0.11 -2.30
C LEU A 52 0.03 0.57 -1.08
N THR A 53 -1.30 0.71 -1.07
CA THR A 53 -2.07 1.11 0.12
C THR A 53 -3.25 0.16 0.34
N ALA A 54 -3.38 -0.33 1.58
CA ALA A 54 -4.55 -1.07 2.03
C ALA A 54 -5.38 -0.26 3.05
N SER A 55 -5.16 1.06 3.12
CA SER A 55 -5.94 1.94 3.99
C SER A 55 -7.39 1.98 3.53
N THR A 56 -8.33 1.82 4.46
CA THR A 56 -9.78 1.89 4.21
C THR A 56 -10.34 3.30 4.35
N SER A 57 -9.53 4.25 4.83
CA SER A 57 -9.88 5.66 4.91
C SER A 57 -8.63 6.53 4.89
N GLU A 58 -8.56 7.44 3.93
CA GLU A 58 -7.48 8.42 3.81
C GLU A 58 -8.07 9.81 3.60
N GLY A 59 -7.78 10.73 4.51
CA GLY A 59 -8.27 12.11 4.40
C GLY A 59 -7.61 12.87 3.24
N PHE A 60 -6.30 12.70 3.07
CA PHE A 60 -5.56 13.23 1.93
C PHE A 60 -4.56 12.19 1.41
N GLY A 61 -3.71 11.64 2.28
CA GLY A 61 -2.68 10.67 1.90
C GLY A 61 -1.39 11.36 1.47
N LEU A 62 -0.63 11.90 2.43
CA LEU A 62 0.66 12.55 2.16
C LEU A 62 1.66 11.61 1.49
N THR A 63 1.71 10.35 1.91
CA THR A 63 2.57 9.35 1.29
C THR A 63 2.12 8.97 -0.12
N LEU A 64 0.82 9.10 -0.45
CA LEU A 64 0.32 8.95 -1.82
C LEU A 64 0.83 10.10 -2.69
N MET A 65 0.72 11.35 -2.21
CA MET A 65 1.23 12.55 -2.88
C MET A 65 2.75 12.43 -3.15
N GLU A 66 3.51 11.99 -2.16
CA GLU A 66 4.97 11.81 -2.27
C GLU A 66 5.32 10.68 -3.26
N ALA A 67 4.59 9.57 -3.22
CA ALA A 67 4.79 8.45 -4.13
C ALA A 67 4.51 8.83 -5.60
N ILE A 68 3.39 9.49 -5.90
CA ILE A 68 3.10 9.96 -7.27
C ILE A 68 4.07 11.04 -7.71
N GLY A 69 4.50 11.93 -6.80
CA GLY A 69 5.49 12.97 -7.07
C GLY A 69 6.86 12.38 -7.40
N SER A 70 7.11 11.17 -6.92
CA SER A 70 8.31 10.37 -7.22
C SER A 70 8.14 9.45 -8.43
N GLY A 71 6.98 9.47 -9.10
CA GLY A 71 6.71 8.71 -10.31
C GLY A 71 6.24 7.28 -10.10
N LEU A 72 5.83 6.89 -8.88
CA LEU A 72 5.31 5.56 -8.61
C LEU A 72 3.84 5.45 -9.01
N PRO A 73 3.46 4.44 -9.82
CA PRO A 73 2.07 4.01 -9.92
C PRO A 73 1.54 3.57 -8.55
N LEU A 74 0.25 3.81 -8.31
CA LEU A 74 -0.40 3.49 -7.04
C LEU A 74 -1.40 2.33 -7.19
N ILE A 75 -1.45 1.42 -6.23
CA ILE A 75 -2.53 0.44 -6.12
C ILE A 75 -3.15 0.58 -4.73
N GLY A 76 -4.47 0.81 -4.69
CA GLY A 76 -5.18 1.05 -3.45
C GLY A 76 -6.66 0.69 -3.52
N PHE A 77 -7.34 0.68 -2.37
CA PHE A 77 -8.79 0.52 -2.36
C PHE A 77 -9.51 1.73 -2.96
N ASP A 78 -10.65 1.49 -3.60
CA ASP A 78 -11.58 2.53 -4.04
C ASP A 78 -12.36 3.08 -2.85
N VAL A 79 -11.71 3.97 -2.10
CA VAL A 79 -12.27 4.64 -0.93
C VAL A 79 -12.00 6.14 -1.00
N PRO A 80 -12.96 6.98 -0.59
CA PRO A 80 -12.70 8.40 -0.44
C PRO A 80 -11.73 8.66 0.72
N TYR A 81 -10.91 9.71 0.69
CA TYR A 81 -10.78 10.75 -0.34
C TYR A 81 -9.43 10.67 -1.06
N GLY A 82 -8.37 10.30 -0.33
CA GLY A 82 -6.99 10.33 -0.82
C GLY A 82 -6.76 9.43 -2.05
N ASN A 83 -7.15 8.16 -1.99
CA ASN A 83 -6.97 7.22 -3.09
C ASN A 83 -7.70 7.72 -4.36
N GLN A 84 -8.96 8.12 -4.24
CA GLN A 84 -9.74 8.67 -5.36
C GLN A 84 -9.20 10.01 -5.90
N THR A 85 -8.40 10.74 -5.11
CA THR A 85 -7.75 11.98 -5.54
C THR A 85 -6.48 11.70 -6.34
N PHE A 86 -5.71 10.69 -5.95
CA PHE A 86 -4.36 10.45 -6.50
C PHE A 86 -4.27 9.30 -7.49
N ILE A 87 -5.29 8.44 -7.56
CA ILE A 87 -5.32 7.27 -8.44
C ILE A 87 -6.39 7.47 -9.52
N GLU A 88 -5.93 7.63 -10.76
CA GLU A 88 -6.73 7.50 -11.96
C GLU A 88 -6.63 6.05 -12.45
N ASP A 89 -7.71 5.28 -12.25
CA ASP A 89 -7.76 3.85 -12.55
C ASP A 89 -7.39 3.54 -14.00
N GLY A 90 -6.45 2.61 -14.18
CA GLY A 90 -5.91 2.19 -15.47
C GLY A 90 -4.95 3.19 -16.13
N GLN A 91 -4.70 4.36 -15.52
CA GLN A 91 -3.77 5.37 -16.03
C GLN A 91 -2.47 5.43 -15.22
N ASN A 92 -2.56 5.80 -13.95
CA ASN A 92 -1.41 5.89 -13.04
C ASN A 92 -1.48 4.88 -11.89
N GLY A 93 -2.36 3.88 -12.00
CA GLY A 93 -2.60 2.94 -10.93
C GLY A 93 -3.89 2.14 -11.09
N TYR A 94 -4.27 1.48 -10.00
CA TYR A 94 -5.53 0.73 -9.92
C TYR A 94 -6.27 1.01 -8.63
N LEU A 95 -7.58 1.25 -8.76
CA LEU A 95 -8.52 1.32 -7.65
C LEU A 95 -9.22 -0.05 -7.51
N ILE A 96 -9.00 -0.69 -6.37
CA ILE A 96 -9.58 -2.01 -6.05
C ILE A 96 -10.88 -1.79 -5.27
N PRO A 97 -12.03 -2.29 -5.73
CA PRO A 97 -13.29 -2.15 -4.98
C PRO A 97 -13.15 -2.63 -3.54
N SER A 98 -13.55 -1.81 -2.56
CA SER A 98 -13.55 -2.19 -1.16
C SER A 98 -14.77 -3.07 -0.84
N SER A 99 -14.59 -4.15 -0.11
CA SER A 99 -15.68 -5.08 0.26
C SER A 99 -16.75 -4.44 1.16
N SER A 100 -16.50 -3.25 1.72
CA SER A 100 -17.48 -2.53 2.56
C SER A 100 -18.64 -1.92 1.77
N ASP A 101 -18.56 -1.84 0.43
CA ASP A 101 -19.69 -1.40 -0.40
C ASP A 101 -20.76 -2.49 -0.60
N HIS A 102 -20.56 -3.67 0.00
CA HIS A 102 -21.63 -4.64 0.29
C HIS A 102 -22.23 -4.40 1.68
N VAL A 103 -22.88 -3.25 1.88
CA VAL A 103 -24.00 -3.20 2.83
C VAL A 103 -25.21 -3.79 2.09
N GLU A 104 -25.29 -5.11 2.01
CA GLU A 104 -26.60 -5.74 1.83
C GLU A 104 -27.31 -5.65 3.17
N ASP A 105 -28.20 -4.65 3.29
CA ASP A 105 -29.31 -4.70 4.24
C ASP A 105 -30.09 -6.00 4.00
N GLN A 106 -29.76 -7.03 4.77
CA GLN A 106 -30.64 -8.17 5.02
C GLN A 106 -30.70 -8.44 6.53
N ILE A 107 -31.50 -7.63 7.23
CA ILE A 107 -32.28 -8.06 8.39
C ILE A 107 -33.70 -7.53 8.20
#